data_AF-A0A523H026-F1
#
_entry.id   AF-A0A523H026-F1
#
_cell.length_a   1.000
_cell.length_b   1.000
_cell.length_c   1.000
_cell.angle_alpha   90.00
_cell.angle_beta   90.00
_cell.angle_gamma   90.00
#
_symmetry.space_group_name_H-M   'P 1'
#
loop_
_entity.id
_entity.type
_entity.pdbx_description
1 polymer ?
#
loop_
_entity_poly.entity_id
_entity_poly.type
_entity_poly.pdbx_seq_one_letter_code
_entity_poly.pdbx_strand_id
1 'polypeptide(L)' 'MAFAYEALFQKLWFKEWFAGIYIWQWDTRSTPDYAAKSPNFSPRFKPAENAIAKWFGKR' A
#
# COMPACT_ATOMS: atom_id res chain seq x y z
N MET A 1 -4.88 -0.71 7.34
CA MET A 1 -3.68 -0.47 6.50
C MET A 1 -3.86 0.67 5.50
N ALA A 2 -4.97 0.78 4.74
CA ALA A 2 -5.13 1.85 3.74
C ALA A 2 -4.95 3.28 4.26
N PHE A 3 -5.54 3.62 5.41
CA PHE A 3 -5.35 4.95 6.03
C PHE A 3 -3.91 5.24 6.44
N ALA A 4 -3.13 4.22 6.81
CA ALA A 4 -1.72 4.40 7.16
C ALA A 4 -0.90 4.76 5.91
N TYR A 5 -1.16 4.11 4.77
CA TYR A 5 -0.54 4.47 3.49
C TYR A 5 -0.95 5.87 3.04
N GLU A 6 -2.24 6.21 3.10
CA GLU A 6 -2.70 7.58 2.79
C GLU A 6 -2.01 8.63 3.66
N ALA A 7 -1.94 8.43 4.98
CA ALA A 7 -1.27 9.35 5.88
C ALA A 7 0.24 9.47 5.59
N LEU A 8 0.92 8.34 5.33
CA LEU A 8 2.33 8.32 4.96
C LEU A 8 2.58 9.16 3.71
N PHE A 9 1.82 8.91 2.63
CA PHE A 9 2.02 9.63 1.38
C PHE A 9 1.63 11.11 1.50
N GLN A 10 0.54 11.44 2.19
CA GLN A 10 0.17 12.84 2.43
C GLN A 10 1.28 13.63 3.14
N LYS A 11 2.03 13.00 4.05
CA LYS A 11 3.10 13.66 4.82
C LYS A 11 4.44 13.69 4.10
N LEU A 12 4.75 12.65 3.31
CA LEU A 12 6.11 12.42 2.82
C LEU A 12 6.26 12.53 1.29
N TRP A 13 5.21 12.32 0.50
CA TRP A 13 5.33 12.08 -0.96
C TRP A 13 6.03 13.19 -1.75
N PHE A 14 5.84 14.45 -1.35
CA PHE A 14 6.44 15.62 -2.02
C PHE A 14 7.71 16.14 -1.32
N LYS A 15 8.26 15.39 -0.36
CA LYS A 15 9.55 15.75 0.25
C LYS A 15 10.67 15.34 -0.71
N GLU A 16 11.58 16.26 -1.03
CA GLU A 16 12.65 16.03 -2.02
C GLU A 16 13.55 14.85 -1.67
N TRP A 17 13.77 14.60 -0.38
CA TRP A 17 14.57 13.48 0.12
C TRP A 17 13.79 12.15 0.17
N PHE A 18 12.47 12.15 -0.04
CA PHE A 18 11.64 10.96 0.05
C PHE A 18 11.62 10.20 -1.27
N ALA A 19 12.48 9.19 -1.38
CA ALA A 19 12.63 8.41 -2.61
C ALA A 19 11.43 7.48 -2.92
N GLY A 20 10.65 7.11 -1.91
CA GLY A 20 9.50 6.21 -2.03
C GLY A 20 9.40 5.25 -0.85
N ILE A 21 8.75 4.10 -1.07
CA ILE A 21 8.57 3.05 -0.07
C ILE A 21 9.00 1.69 -0.61
N TYR A 22 9.35 0.80 0.32
CA TYR A 22 9.46 -0.64 0.06
C TYR A 22 8.28 -1.35 0.71
N ILE A 23 7.55 -2.15 -0.06
CA ILE A 23 6.33 -2.83 0.40
C ILE A 23 6.72 -4.17 1.03
N TRP A 24 6.72 -4.23 2.37
CA TRP A 24 6.74 -5.49 3.11
C TRP A 24 5.31 -5.87 3.50
N GLN A 25 4.69 -6.88 2.91
CA GLN A 25 5.20 -7.86 1.96
C GLN A 25 4.21 -8.03 0.80
N TRP A 26 4.59 -8.78 -0.23
CA TRP A 26 3.66 -9.15 -1.31
C TRP A 26 3.35 -10.65 -1.27
N ASP A 27 2.13 -11.01 -0.86
CA ASP A 27 1.68 -12.40 -0.79
C ASP A 27 1.20 -12.89 -2.16
N THR A 28 2.03 -13.73 -2.79
CA THR A 28 1.78 -14.25 -4.13
C THR A 28 0.75 -15.39 -4.17
N ARG A 29 0.43 -16.02 -3.04
CA ARG A 29 -0.44 -17.19 -2.95
C ARG A 29 -1.87 -16.88 -2.46
N SER A 30 -2.11 -15.66 -2.01
CA SER A 30 -3.43 -15.22 -1.55
C SER A 30 -4.46 -15.15 -2.68
N THR A 31 -5.71 -15.49 -2.36
CA THR A 31 -6.90 -15.22 -3.18
C THR A 31 -7.65 -14.00 -2.66
N PRO A 32 -8.53 -13.35 -3.45
CA PRO A 32 -9.30 -12.20 -2.96
C PRO A 32 -10.14 -12.48 -1.71
N ASP A 33 -10.85 -13.62 -1.64
CA ASP A 33 -11.67 -13.98 -0.47
C ASP A 33 -10.82 -14.18 0.79
N TYR A 34 -9.65 -14.82 0.65
CA TYR A 34 -8.72 -14.99 1.77
C TYR A 34 -8.11 -13.65 2.21
N ALA A 35 -7.64 -12.84 1.26
CA ALA A 35 -6.98 -11.57 1.55
C ALA A 35 -7.91 -10.59 2.29
N ALA A 36 -9.21 -10.59 1.97
CA ALA A 36 -10.20 -9.76 2.66
C ALA A 36 -10.30 -10.04 4.17
N LYS A 37 -10.00 -11.27 4.60
CA LYS A 37 -10.08 -11.72 6.01
C LYS A 37 -8.70 -11.81 6.67
N SER A 38 -7.62 -11.78 5.90
CA SER A 38 -6.27 -12.00 6.40
C SER A 38 -5.70 -10.78 7.13
N PRO A 39 -5.14 -10.93 8.35
CA PRO A 39 -4.48 -9.85 9.08
C PRO A 39 -3.05 -9.58 8.60
N ASN A 40 -2.56 -10.29 7.58
CA ASN A 40 -1.19 -10.14 7.09
C ASN A 40 -0.93 -8.73 6.48
N PHE A 41 0.34 -8.39 6.32
CA PHE A 41 0.78 -7.08 5.83
C PHE A 41 0.67 -6.90 4.32
N SER A 42 0.23 -7.92 3.57
CA SER A 42 0.17 -7.77 2.13
C SER A 42 -0.94 -6.81 1.73
N PRO A 43 -0.65 -5.78 0.91
CA PRO A 43 -1.67 -4.87 0.43
C PRO A 43 -2.54 -5.53 -0.65
N ARG A 44 -2.08 -6.63 -1.26
CA ARG A 44 -2.72 -7.31 -2.39
C ARG A 44 -4.19 -7.64 -2.11
N PHE A 45 -5.08 -7.28 -3.03
CA PHE A 45 -6.54 -7.43 -2.92
C PHE A 45 -7.18 -6.69 -1.71
N LYS A 46 -6.45 -5.79 -1.05
CA LYS A 46 -6.98 -4.96 0.05
C LYS A 46 -7.05 -3.50 -0.40
N PRO A 47 -7.84 -2.64 0.29
CA PRO A 47 -7.90 -1.21 -0.04
C PRO A 47 -6.54 -0.49 -0.01
N ALA A 48 -5.54 -1.06 0.68
CA ALA A 48 -4.18 -0.53 0.68
C ALA A 48 -3.51 -0.60 -0.71
N GLU A 49 -3.82 -1.60 -1.55
CA GLU A 49 -3.31 -1.69 -2.92
C GLU A 49 -3.71 -0.46 -3.73
N ASN A 50 -5.00 -0.09 -3.70
CA ASN A 50 -5.54 1.06 -4.41
C ASN A 50 -4.94 2.39 -3.90
N ALA A 51 -4.73 2.51 -2.58
CA ALA A 51 -4.08 3.69 -2.02
C ALA A 51 -2.65 3.84 -2.55
N ILE A 52 -1.86 2.76 -2.55
CA ILE A 52 -0.50 2.76 -3.10
C ILE A 52 -0.53 3.11 -4.60
N ALA A 53 -1.38 2.45 -5.39
CA ALA A 53 -1.49 2.68 -6.83
C ALA A 53 -1.83 4.14 -7.16
N LYS A 54 -2.77 4.75 -6.43
CA LYS A 54 -3.14 6.17 -6.57
C LYS A 54 -1.95 7.11 -6.37
N TRP A 55 -1.11 6.86 -5.38
CA TRP A 55 0.02 7.76 -5.09
C TRP A 55 1.17 7.56 -6.09
N PHE A 56 1.49 6.31 -6.44
CA PHE A 56 2.48 6.02 -7.47
C PHE A 56 2.06 6.50 -8.87
N GLY A 57 0.76 6.54 -9.19
CA GLY A 57 0.24 7.08 -10.45
C GLY A 57 0.18 8.62 -10.54
N LYS A 58 0.53 9.35 -9.47
CA LYS A 58 0.66 10.83 -9.48
C LYS A 58 2.04 11.32 -9.93
N ARG A 59 2.95 10.40 -10.26
CA ARG A 59 4.27 10.69 -10.82
C ARG A 59 4.23 10.70 -12.34
#